data_AF-A0A8S2ENE3-F1
#
_entry.id   AF-A0A8S2ENE3-F1
#
_cell.length_a   1.000
_cell.length_b   1.000
_cell.length_c   1.000
_cell.angle_alpha   90.00
_cell.angle_beta   90.00
_cell.angle_gamma   90.00
#
_symmetry.space_group_name_H-M   'P 1'
#
loop_
_entity.id
_entity.type
_entity.pdbx_description
1 polymer ?
#
loop_
_entity_poly.entity_id
_entity_poly.type
_entity_poly.pdbx_seq_one_letter_code
_entity_poly.pdbx_strand_id
1 'polypeptide(L)'
;MSYTLFLLTLLYVGIATGRNFRFVSQCTQTIWIGVQGKPLIENGGFKLAAKSSRNVFVPDAWEAGRFWPRTGCRNVNGQFKCATGSKYNGRLQETTILPRTTCTFNANLCPPELQMDDGAGGKVCASVCAAINNAGQRATHQQLQNIYNNEDTRSLVCCSCERSYCIGPHDKFTQGGKCYVERWPRSTDNRRYDEVFKSQCPDANSWQFDDLAKFDRTPGRYVSDI
;
A
#
# COMPACT_ATOMS: atom_id res chain seq x y z
N MET A 1 26.79 -47.99 12.53
CA MET A 1 25.41 -47.52 12.25
C MET A 1 25.02 -46.22 12.96
N SER A 2 25.85 -45.60 13.81
CA SER A 2 25.48 -44.36 14.53
C SER A 2 26.01 -43.07 13.85
N TYR A 3 27.21 -43.11 13.27
CA TYR A 3 27.81 -41.95 12.59
C TYR A 3 27.14 -41.55 11.27
N THR A 4 26.57 -42.51 10.55
CA THR A 4 25.86 -42.26 9.28
C THR A 4 24.55 -41.51 9.50
N LEU A 5 23.82 -41.80 10.59
CA LEU A 5 22.63 -41.02 10.97
C LEU A 5 22.98 -39.60 11.43
N PHE A 6 24.11 -39.42 12.12
CA PHE A 6 24.58 -38.12 12.59
C PHE A 6 25.08 -37.21 11.44
N LEU A 7 25.70 -37.80 10.41
CA LEU A 7 26.09 -37.08 9.19
C LEU A 7 24.88 -36.71 8.32
N LEU A 8 23.84 -37.55 8.26
CA LEU A 8 22.58 -37.27 7.56
C LEU A 8 21.75 -36.17 8.24
N THR A 9 21.78 -36.05 9.57
CA THR A 9 21.13 -34.93 10.28
C THR A 9 21.88 -33.61 10.13
N LEU A 10 23.22 -33.63 10.05
CA LEU A 10 24.04 -32.45 9.76
C LEU A 10 23.85 -31.92 8.32
N LEU A 11 23.61 -32.81 7.35
CA LEU A 11 23.24 -32.43 5.97
C LEU A 11 21.80 -31.89 5.84
N TYR A 12 20.96 -32.10 6.84
CA TYR A 12 19.58 -31.58 6.91
C TYR A 12 19.48 -30.24 7.64
N VAL A 13 20.58 -29.64 8.08
CA VAL A 13 20.62 -28.21 8.39
C VAL A 13 20.59 -27.47 7.05
N GLY A 14 19.43 -27.52 6.39
CA GLY A 14 19.14 -26.73 5.21
C GLY A 14 19.45 -25.29 5.56
N ILE A 15 20.34 -24.68 4.78
CA ILE A 15 20.60 -23.26 4.85
C ILE A 15 19.23 -22.60 4.62
N ALA A 16 18.61 -22.09 5.68
CA ALA A 16 17.41 -21.29 5.57
C ALA A 16 17.83 -19.98 4.92
N THR A 17 17.85 -19.97 3.58
CA THR A 17 18.13 -18.77 2.82
C THR A 17 16.91 -17.85 2.91
N GLY A 18 17.17 -16.58 3.19
CA GLY A 18 16.13 -15.62 3.50
C GLY A 18 16.70 -14.21 3.61
N ARG A 19 15.80 -13.25 3.66
CA ARG A 19 16.09 -11.82 3.68
C ARG A 19 15.70 -11.23 5.03
N ASN A 20 16.52 -10.33 5.54
CA ASN A 20 16.21 -9.57 6.75
C ASN A 20 15.78 -8.16 6.38
N PHE A 21 14.58 -7.79 6.79
CA PHE A 21 14.04 -6.44 6.65
C PHE A 21 14.23 -5.68 7.96
N ARG A 22 14.98 -4.59 7.92
CA ARG A 22 15.14 -3.69 9.06
C ARG A 22 14.15 -2.53 8.94
N PHE A 23 13.17 -2.52 9.82
CA PHE A 23 12.21 -1.43 9.96
C PHE A 23 12.74 -0.41 10.94
N VAL A 24 12.73 0.86 10.57
CA VAL A 24 13.17 1.97 11.42
C VAL A 24 12.05 3.01 11.48
N SER A 25 11.49 3.21 12.66
CA SER A 25 10.51 4.27 12.90
C SER A 25 11.24 5.57 13.21
N GLN A 26 11.10 6.56 12.34
CA GLN A 26 11.49 7.94 12.64
C GLN A 26 10.32 8.75 13.21
N CYS A 27 9.14 8.15 13.35
CA CYS A 27 7.95 8.79 13.89
C CYS A 27 8.12 9.07 15.40
N THR A 28 7.44 10.12 15.89
CA THR A 28 7.30 10.43 17.32
C THR A 28 6.22 9.60 18.00
N GLN A 29 5.41 8.89 17.21
CA GLN A 29 4.34 8.00 17.67
C GLN A 29 4.64 6.54 17.34
N THR A 30 3.90 5.64 18.01
CA THR A 30 3.89 4.22 17.68
C THR A 30 3.14 3.98 16.38
N ILE A 31 3.70 3.15 15.51
CA ILE A 31 3.05 2.67 14.29
C ILE A 31 2.88 1.15 14.32
N TRP A 32 1.98 0.63 13.51
CA TRP A 32 1.77 -0.81 13.35
C TRP A 32 2.04 -1.23 11.91
N ILE A 33 3.08 -2.01 11.69
CA ILE A 33 3.38 -2.55 10.37
C ILE A 33 2.36 -3.67 10.08
N GLY A 34 1.66 -3.57 8.95
CA GLY A 34 0.88 -4.66 8.37
C GLY A 34 1.78 -5.52 7.49
N VAL A 35 1.51 -6.83 7.48
CA VAL A 35 2.27 -7.81 6.69
C VAL A 35 1.29 -8.68 5.92
N GLN A 36 1.55 -8.88 4.63
CA GLN A 36 0.81 -9.81 3.77
C GLN A 36 1.80 -10.62 2.95
N GLY A 37 1.47 -11.88 2.64
CA GLY A 37 2.27 -12.72 1.75
C GLY A 37 2.08 -14.20 2.08
N LYS A 38 2.78 -15.06 1.34
CA LYS A 38 2.80 -16.50 1.58
C LYS A 38 4.25 -16.98 1.69
N PRO A 39 4.67 -17.61 2.79
CA PRO A 39 3.92 -17.86 4.03
C PRO A 39 3.55 -16.57 4.80
N LEU A 40 2.61 -16.68 5.76
CA LEU A 40 2.24 -15.55 6.61
C LEU A 40 3.38 -15.24 7.58
N ILE A 41 3.89 -14.01 7.52
CA ILE A 41 4.99 -13.52 8.36
C ILE A 41 4.40 -12.66 9.50
N GLU A 42 4.97 -12.78 10.70
CA GLU A 42 4.61 -11.95 11.87
C GLU A 42 3.10 -11.94 12.19
N ASN A 43 2.39 -13.06 11.94
CA ASN A 43 0.94 -13.16 12.08
C ASN A 43 0.15 -12.03 11.38
N GLY A 44 0.71 -11.49 10.29
CA GLY A 44 0.09 -10.43 9.50
C GLY A 44 0.37 -9.01 10.01
N GLY A 45 1.17 -8.82 11.05
CA GLY A 45 1.55 -7.48 11.49
C GLY A 45 2.20 -7.39 12.87
N PHE A 46 2.93 -6.30 13.08
CA PHE A 46 3.60 -6.05 14.35
C PHE A 46 3.62 -4.57 14.74
N LYS A 47 3.75 -4.32 16.05
CA LYS A 47 3.93 -2.99 16.63
C LYS A 47 5.38 -2.54 16.45
N LEU A 48 5.57 -1.28 16.06
CA LEU A 48 6.87 -0.61 16.03
C LEU A 48 6.77 0.70 16.82
N ALA A 49 7.50 0.78 17.94
CA ALA A 49 7.44 1.93 18.83
C ALA A 49 8.06 3.19 18.19
N ALA A 50 7.70 4.35 18.73
CA ALA A 50 8.31 5.62 18.34
C ALA A 50 9.84 5.54 18.44
N LYS A 51 10.55 6.07 17.44
CA LYS A 51 12.02 6.12 17.39
C LYS A 51 12.74 4.76 17.54
N SER A 52 12.03 3.65 17.31
CA SER A 52 12.57 2.29 17.44
C SER A 52 12.88 1.66 16.10
N SER A 53 13.69 0.58 16.12
CA SER A 53 13.88 -0.29 14.96
C SER A 53 13.63 -1.74 15.29
N ARG A 54 13.17 -2.53 14.31
CA ARG A 54 12.95 -3.97 14.43
C ARG A 54 13.39 -4.69 13.15
N ASN A 55 14.04 -5.84 13.31
CA ASN A 55 14.34 -6.74 12.20
C ASN A 55 13.23 -7.77 12.06
N VAL A 56 12.88 -8.11 10.82
CA VAL A 56 11.95 -9.18 10.46
C VAL A 56 12.62 -10.06 9.43
N PHE A 57 12.73 -11.34 9.75
CA PHE A 57 13.22 -12.35 8.82
C PHE A 57 12.08 -12.82 7.91
N VAL A 58 12.40 -12.97 6.63
CA VAL A 58 11.49 -13.42 5.59
C VAL A 58 12.18 -14.53 4.80
N PRO A 59 11.57 -15.72 4.64
CA PRO A 59 12.16 -16.79 3.86
C PRO A 59 12.23 -16.43 2.37
N ASP A 60 13.18 -16.98 1.62
CA ASP A 60 13.29 -16.68 0.19
C ASP A 60 12.06 -17.10 -0.62
N ALA A 61 11.38 -18.16 -0.19
CA ALA A 61 10.11 -18.61 -0.77
C ALA A 61 8.92 -17.69 -0.43
N TRP A 62 9.14 -16.52 0.16
CA TRP A 62 8.07 -15.57 0.46
C TRP A 62 7.62 -14.83 -0.81
N GLU A 63 6.39 -15.09 -1.21
CA GLU A 63 5.80 -14.57 -2.44
C GLU A 63 4.66 -13.59 -2.17
N ALA A 64 4.49 -12.64 -3.11
CA ALA A 64 3.48 -11.58 -3.05
C ALA A 64 3.49 -10.82 -1.71
N GLY A 65 4.69 -10.68 -1.15
CA GLY A 65 4.96 -10.10 0.16
C GLY A 65 4.79 -8.58 0.19
N ARG A 66 4.19 -8.07 1.26
CA ARG A 66 3.97 -6.62 1.46
C ARG A 66 4.13 -6.21 2.91
N PHE A 67 4.65 -5.01 3.06
CA PHE A 67 4.71 -4.27 4.31
C PHE A 67 4.09 -2.90 4.12
N TRP A 68 3.32 -2.43 5.11
CA TRP A 68 2.80 -1.06 5.09
C TRP A 68 2.63 -0.53 6.52
N PRO A 69 2.87 0.76 6.78
CA PRO A 69 2.63 1.35 8.08
C PRO A 69 1.12 1.59 8.33
N ARG A 70 0.72 1.53 9.59
CA ARG A 70 -0.63 1.88 10.08
C ARG A 70 -0.50 2.79 11.29
N THR A 71 -1.36 3.81 11.38
CA THR A 71 -1.41 4.78 12.50
C THR A 71 -2.81 4.80 13.13
N GLY A 72 -2.91 5.38 14.33
CA GLY A 72 -4.18 5.52 15.04
C GLY A 72 -4.86 4.19 15.40
N CYS A 73 -4.07 3.14 15.66
CA CYS A 73 -4.60 1.80 15.89
C CYS A 73 -5.08 1.58 17.33
N ARG A 74 -6.30 1.03 17.47
CA ARG A 74 -6.94 0.69 18.75
C ARG A 74 -7.78 -0.59 18.62
N ASN A 75 -7.92 -1.29 19.75
CA ASN A 75 -8.87 -2.39 19.86
C ASN A 75 -10.26 -1.84 20.19
N VAL A 76 -11.24 -2.15 19.35
CA VAL A 76 -12.65 -1.79 19.54
C VAL A 76 -13.46 -3.08 19.54
N ASN A 77 -14.01 -3.47 20.69
CA ASN A 77 -14.84 -4.68 20.83
C ASN A 77 -14.14 -5.95 20.31
N GLY A 78 -12.86 -6.14 20.65
CA GLY A 78 -12.06 -7.27 20.18
C GLY A 78 -11.58 -7.18 18.73
N GLN A 79 -11.92 -6.10 18.00
CA GLN A 79 -11.44 -5.86 16.64
C GLN A 79 -10.33 -4.83 16.63
N PHE A 80 -9.17 -5.19 16.09
CA PHE A 80 -8.06 -4.28 15.88
C PHE A 80 -8.35 -3.36 14.69
N LYS A 81 -8.52 -2.06 14.94
CA LYS A 81 -8.86 -1.05 13.92
C LYS A 81 -7.82 0.05 13.92
N CYS A 82 -7.39 0.48 12.73
CA CYS A 82 -6.50 1.62 12.54
C CYS A 82 -7.22 2.75 11.80
N ALA A 83 -6.80 3.98 12.05
CA ALA A 83 -7.29 5.15 11.32
C ALA A 83 -6.76 5.14 9.87
N THR A 84 -5.51 4.70 9.67
CA THR A 84 -4.88 4.55 8.36
C THR A 84 -4.36 3.13 8.14
N GLY A 85 -4.27 2.69 6.87
CA GLY A 85 -3.67 1.40 6.50
C GLY A 85 -4.46 0.15 6.95
N SER A 86 -5.76 0.28 7.20
CA SER A 86 -6.57 -0.72 7.90
C SER A 86 -6.82 -2.01 7.11
N LYS A 87 -6.73 -1.96 5.77
CA LYS A 87 -6.71 -3.09 4.81
C LYS A 87 -6.39 -2.53 3.42
N TYR A 88 -5.31 -2.98 2.79
CA TYR A 88 -5.02 -2.68 1.38
C TYR A 88 -5.39 -3.90 0.53
N ASN A 89 -6.27 -3.74 -0.45
CA ASN A 89 -6.80 -4.80 -1.34
C ASN A 89 -6.17 -4.78 -2.76
N GLY A 90 -5.26 -3.86 -3.06
CA GLY A 90 -4.57 -3.81 -4.37
C GLY A 90 -3.48 -4.86 -4.53
N ARG A 91 -2.61 -4.75 -5.54
CA ARG A 91 -1.37 -5.53 -5.71
C ARG A 91 -0.14 -4.63 -5.59
N LEU A 92 0.52 -4.61 -4.43
CA LEU A 92 1.86 -4.01 -4.29
C LEU A 92 2.91 -5.05 -4.63
N GLN A 93 3.87 -4.65 -5.44
CA GLN A 93 5.02 -5.47 -5.80
C GLN A 93 6.03 -5.53 -4.65
N GLU A 94 6.77 -6.63 -4.64
CA GLU A 94 7.71 -7.07 -3.60
C GLU A 94 8.73 -5.98 -3.24
N THR A 95 8.79 -5.58 -1.97
CA THR A 95 9.78 -4.62 -1.49
C THR A 95 11.11 -5.33 -1.32
N THR A 96 12.05 -5.11 -2.24
CA THR A 96 13.48 -5.32 -1.97
C THR A 96 14.11 -3.97 -1.71
N ILE A 97 14.93 -3.85 -0.66
CA ILE A 97 15.57 -2.62 -0.21
C ILE A 97 16.49 -2.11 -1.32
N LEU A 98 15.99 -1.24 -2.19
CA LEU A 98 16.83 -0.41 -3.03
C LEU A 98 17.50 0.64 -2.12
N PRO A 99 18.77 0.97 -2.34
CA PRO A 99 19.45 2.01 -1.56
C PRO A 99 18.87 3.43 -1.80
N ARG A 100 17.82 3.62 -2.62
CA ARG A 100 17.35 4.95 -3.05
C ARG A 100 15.86 5.12 -3.38
N THR A 101 14.93 4.26 -2.97
CA THR A 101 13.50 4.66 -2.98
C THR A 101 13.17 5.48 -1.74
N THR A 102 13.81 6.65 -1.63
CA THR A 102 13.46 7.64 -0.62
C THR A 102 12.40 8.55 -1.19
N CYS A 103 11.14 8.34 -0.83
CA CYS A 103 10.14 9.39 -0.99
C CYS A 103 9.91 10.12 0.31
N THR A 104 10.05 11.44 0.28
CA THR A 104 9.53 12.32 1.33
C THR A 104 8.24 12.92 0.82
N PHE A 105 7.12 12.33 1.24
CA PHE A 105 5.80 12.78 0.83
C PHE A 105 5.31 13.92 1.74
N ASN A 106 4.84 15.01 1.15
CA ASN A 106 4.26 16.14 1.87
C ASN A 106 2.73 16.15 1.71
N ALA A 107 2.03 15.67 2.75
CA ALA A 107 0.57 15.61 2.77
C ALA A 107 -0.12 16.98 2.62
N ASN A 108 0.58 18.09 2.89
CA ASN A 108 0.03 19.43 2.72
C ASN A 108 -0.08 19.86 1.25
N LEU A 109 0.64 19.19 0.32
CA LEU A 109 0.54 19.45 -1.12
C LEU A 109 -0.66 18.74 -1.77
N CYS A 110 -1.40 17.97 -0.99
CA CYS A 110 -2.60 17.32 -1.47
C CYS A 110 -3.77 18.30 -1.54
N PRO A 111 -4.63 18.15 -2.57
CA PRO A 111 -5.90 18.87 -2.63
C PRO A 111 -6.68 18.71 -1.32
N PRO A 112 -7.36 19.75 -0.83
CA PRO A 112 -8.08 19.71 0.45
C PRO A 112 -9.03 18.52 0.59
N GLU A 113 -9.66 18.09 -0.51
CA GLU A 113 -10.58 16.96 -0.53
C GLU A 113 -9.90 15.59 -0.28
N LEU A 114 -8.58 15.50 -0.43
CA LEU A 114 -7.82 14.29 -0.12
C LEU A 114 -7.16 14.36 1.26
N GLN A 115 -7.14 15.53 1.91
CA GLN A 115 -6.51 15.67 3.23
C GLN A 115 -7.44 15.09 4.31
N MET A 116 -6.99 14.02 4.95
CA MET A 116 -7.70 13.34 6.03
C MET A 116 -6.88 13.32 7.32
N ASP A 117 -7.54 13.26 8.46
CA ASP A 117 -6.88 13.06 9.76
C ASP A 117 -6.34 11.63 9.87
N ASP A 118 -5.12 11.47 10.38
CA ASP A 118 -4.43 10.19 10.52
C ASP A 118 -4.81 9.42 11.81
N GLY A 119 -5.75 9.96 12.59
CA GLY A 119 -6.20 9.46 13.89
C GLY A 119 -5.22 9.70 15.04
N ALA A 120 -4.09 10.35 14.78
CA ALA A 120 -3.04 10.66 15.74
C ALA A 120 -2.70 12.16 15.78
N GLY A 121 -3.57 13.00 15.23
CA GLY A 121 -3.41 14.46 15.17
C GLY A 121 -2.55 14.96 14.01
N GLY A 122 -2.18 14.08 13.08
CA GLY A 122 -1.52 14.40 11.82
C GLY A 122 -2.49 14.42 10.63
N LYS A 123 -2.03 14.96 9.50
CA LYS A 123 -2.74 14.86 8.22
C LYS A 123 -2.10 13.80 7.34
N VAL A 124 -2.94 13.04 6.65
CA VAL A 124 -2.57 12.14 5.56
C VAL A 124 -3.25 12.56 4.28
N CYS A 125 -2.63 12.19 3.16
CA CYS A 125 -3.24 12.33 1.85
C CYS A 125 -3.85 10.98 1.46
N ALA A 126 -5.18 10.93 1.44
CA ALA A 126 -5.90 9.73 1.07
C ALA A 126 -5.98 9.58 -0.46
N SER A 127 -6.08 8.34 -0.93
CA SER A 127 -6.45 8.10 -2.32
C SER A 127 -7.84 8.67 -2.60
N VAL A 128 -8.10 9.06 -3.84
CA VAL A 128 -9.43 9.54 -4.25
C VAL A 128 -10.52 8.52 -3.93
N CYS A 129 -10.25 7.21 -4.09
CA CYS A 129 -11.21 6.17 -3.72
C CYS A 129 -11.54 6.17 -2.22
N ALA A 130 -10.54 6.34 -1.35
CA ALA A 130 -10.77 6.41 0.09
C ALA A 130 -11.54 7.69 0.46
N ALA A 131 -11.19 8.82 -0.15
CA ALA A 131 -11.86 10.10 0.06
C ALA A 131 -13.34 10.06 -0.35
N ILE A 132 -13.66 9.55 -1.55
CA ILE A 132 -15.06 9.44 -2.00
C ILE A 132 -15.86 8.44 -1.18
N ASN A 133 -15.24 7.45 -0.52
CA ASN A 133 -15.95 6.51 0.35
C ASN A 133 -16.12 7.03 1.79
N ASN A 134 -15.45 8.12 2.16
CA ASN A 134 -15.62 8.77 3.45
C ASN A 134 -16.79 9.78 3.42
N ALA A 135 -17.86 9.49 4.18
CA ALA A 135 -19.04 10.34 4.23
C ALA A 135 -18.77 11.76 4.78
N GLY A 136 -17.86 11.90 5.74
CA GLY A 136 -17.47 13.20 6.28
C GLY A 136 -16.77 14.07 5.24
N GLN A 137 -15.86 13.48 4.45
CA GLN A 137 -15.18 14.17 3.35
C GLN A 137 -16.14 14.60 2.26
N ARG A 138 -17.11 13.75 1.89
CA ARG A 138 -18.12 14.12 0.90
C ARG A 138 -19.04 15.24 1.38
N ALA A 139 -19.36 15.29 2.67
CA ALA A 139 -20.20 16.34 3.24
C ALA A 139 -19.55 17.72 3.14
N THR A 140 -18.22 17.80 3.14
CA THR A 140 -17.46 19.07 3.04
C THR A 140 -16.97 19.38 1.64
N HIS A 141 -16.90 18.38 0.75
CA HIS A 141 -16.37 18.52 -0.61
C HIS A 141 -17.35 17.99 -1.66
N GLN A 142 -18.14 18.90 -2.26
CA GLN A 142 -19.17 18.57 -3.25
C GLN A 142 -18.62 17.79 -4.46
N GLN A 143 -17.38 18.05 -4.85
CA GLN A 143 -16.70 17.29 -5.90
C GLN A 143 -16.65 15.78 -5.59
N LEU A 144 -16.31 15.40 -4.36
CA LEU A 144 -16.27 13.99 -3.97
C LEU A 144 -17.69 13.39 -3.98
N GLN A 145 -18.69 14.17 -3.58
CA GLN A 145 -20.09 13.75 -3.65
C GLN A 145 -20.54 13.51 -5.09
N ASN A 146 -20.13 14.38 -6.02
CA ASN A 146 -20.44 14.24 -7.45
C ASN A 146 -19.80 12.97 -8.04
N ILE A 147 -18.53 12.70 -7.72
CA ILE A 147 -17.84 11.47 -8.14
C ILE A 147 -18.51 10.24 -7.52
N TYR A 148 -18.88 10.29 -6.24
CA TYR A 148 -19.54 9.17 -5.56
C TYR A 148 -20.92 8.85 -6.13
N ASN A 149 -21.68 9.87 -6.53
CA ASN A 149 -23.03 9.70 -7.09
C ASN A 149 -23.05 9.15 -8.52
N ASN A 150 -21.95 9.29 -9.26
CA ASN A 150 -21.83 8.78 -10.63
C ASN A 150 -21.05 7.45 -10.65
N GLU A 151 -21.75 6.36 -11.00
CA GLU A 151 -21.21 5.00 -10.97
C GLU A 151 -19.98 4.80 -11.87
N ASP A 152 -19.92 5.47 -13.02
CA ASP A 152 -18.79 5.39 -13.95
C ASP A 152 -17.56 6.05 -13.34
N THR A 153 -17.70 7.28 -12.84
CA THR A 153 -16.58 8.00 -12.22
C THR A 153 -16.11 7.34 -10.92
N ARG A 154 -17.04 6.83 -10.10
CA ARG A 154 -16.75 6.04 -8.91
C ARG A 154 -15.96 4.78 -9.27
N SER A 155 -16.37 4.08 -10.33
CA SER A 155 -15.70 2.89 -10.83
C SER A 155 -14.29 3.16 -11.32
N LEU A 156 -14.07 4.27 -12.04
CA LEU A 156 -12.76 4.67 -12.54
C LEU A 156 -11.76 4.93 -11.41
N VAL A 157 -12.17 5.66 -10.37
CA VAL A 157 -11.27 6.05 -9.27
C VAL A 157 -11.09 4.97 -8.20
N CYS A 158 -12.04 4.03 -8.08
CA CYS A 158 -11.99 2.88 -7.17
C CYS A 158 -11.65 1.56 -7.87
N CYS A 159 -10.98 1.64 -9.01
CA CYS A 159 -10.56 0.46 -9.76
C CYS A 159 -9.77 -0.54 -8.91
N SER A 160 -10.11 -1.82 -9.03
CA SER A 160 -9.42 -2.92 -8.35
C SER A 160 -9.18 -4.09 -9.33
N CYS A 161 -8.07 -4.79 -9.16
CA CYS A 161 -7.72 -5.95 -9.98
C CYS A 161 -7.93 -7.23 -9.18
N GLU A 162 -9.13 -7.78 -9.22
CA GLU A 162 -9.42 -9.06 -8.56
C GLU A 162 -9.15 -10.29 -9.46
N ARG A 163 -8.92 -10.11 -10.77
CA ARG A 163 -8.66 -11.19 -11.76
C ARG A 163 -7.64 -10.77 -12.84
N SER A 164 -7.66 -11.39 -14.02
CA SER A 164 -6.76 -11.12 -15.17
C SER A 164 -6.97 -9.75 -15.85
N TYR A 165 -7.94 -8.97 -15.37
CA TYR A 165 -8.24 -7.60 -15.82
C TYR A 165 -8.72 -6.80 -14.61
N CYS A 166 -8.53 -5.48 -14.67
CA CYS A 166 -8.93 -4.57 -13.60
C CYS A 166 -10.27 -3.92 -13.95
N ILE A 167 -11.18 -3.92 -13.00
CA ILE A 167 -12.53 -3.36 -13.15
C ILE A 167 -12.83 -2.44 -11.99
N GLY A 168 -13.70 -1.45 -12.26
CA GLY A 168 -14.36 -0.75 -11.19
C GLY A 168 -15.37 -1.68 -10.49
N PRO A 169 -15.63 -1.48 -9.19
CA PRO A 169 -16.58 -2.31 -8.43
C PRO A 169 -18.03 -2.23 -8.91
N HIS A 170 -18.37 -1.31 -9.83
CA HIS A 170 -19.73 -1.14 -10.37
C HIS A 170 -19.84 -1.37 -11.89
N ASP A 171 -18.80 -1.91 -12.51
CA ASP A 171 -18.78 -2.15 -13.96
C ASP A 171 -19.54 -3.44 -14.33
N LYS A 172 -20.57 -3.31 -15.16
CA LYS A 172 -21.38 -4.43 -15.66
C LYS A 172 -20.79 -5.01 -16.94
N PHE A 173 -19.63 -5.67 -16.89
CA PHE A 173 -19.08 -6.65 -17.87
C PHE A 173 -19.14 -6.40 -19.40
N THR A 174 -19.73 -5.33 -19.93
CA THR A 174 -19.98 -5.14 -21.36
C THR A 174 -19.70 -3.72 -21.85
N GLN A 175 -19.26 -2.81 -20.97
CA GLN A 175 -18.74 -1.49 -21.34
C GLN A 175 -17.39 -1.16 -20.66
N GLY A 176 -16.82 -2.15 -19.97
CA GLY A 176 -15.68 -2.06 -19.06
C GLY A 176 -14.34 -1.78 -19.70
N GLY A 177 -14.21 -0.58 -20.23
CA GLY A 177 -12.93 0.00 -20.61
C GLY A 177 -12.02 0.03 -19.39
N LYS A 178 -10.78 -0.41 -19.59
CA LYS A 178 -9.68 -0.42 -18.62
C LYS A 178 -9.69 0.84 -17.75
N CYS A 179 -9.18 0.73 -16.53
CA CYS A 179 -8.99 1.85 -15.61
C CYS A 179 -8.03 2.89 -16.20
N TYR A 180 -8.49 3.75 -17.10
CA TYR A 180 -7.66 4.74 -17.79
C TYR A 180 -7.57 5.99 -16.91
N VAL A 181 -6.37 6.24 -16.38
CA VAL A 181 -6.09 7.38 -15.51
C VAL A 181 -6.33 8.73 -16.22
N GLU A 182 -6.27 8.76 -17.55
CA GLU A 182 -6.56 9.92 -18.39
C GLU A 182 -8.04 10.34 -18.35
N ARG A 183 -8.93 9.42 -17.95
CA ARG A 183 -10.37 9.67 -17.84
C ARG A 183 -10.80 9.99 -16.41
N TRP A 184 -9.86 10.04 -15.47
CA TRP A 184 -10.18 10.33 -14.08
C TRP A 184 -10.70 11.77 -13.94
N PRO A 185 -11.65 12.01 -13.02
CA PRO A 185 -12.01 13.36 -12.63
C PRO A 185 -10.78 14.08 -12.08
N ARG A 186 -10.73 15.40 -12.27
CA ARG A 186 -9.64 16.25 -11.76
C ARG A 186 -9.95 16.74 -10.36
N SER A 187 -8.91 16.91 -9.55
CA SER A 187 -8.95 17.56 -8.23
C SER A 187 -9.44 19.01 -8.31
N THR A 188 -9.74 19.59 -7.15
CA THR A 188 -10.10 21.02 -7.02
C THR A 188 -9.01 21.95 -7.54
N ASP A 189 -7.75 21.54 -7.48
CA ASP A 189 -6.59 22.24 -8.05
C ASP A 189 -6.38 21.96 -9.56
N ASN A 190 -7.35 21.33 -10.23
CA ASN A 190 -7.30 20.96 -11.64
C ASN A 190 -6.17 19.96 -12.01
N ARG A 191 -5.61 19.24 -11.05
CA ARG A 191 -4.63 18.15 -11.26
C ARG A 191 -5.32 16.79 -11.37
N ARG A 192 -4.74 15.83 -12.10
CA ARG A 192 -5.22 14.44 -11.99
C ARG A 192 -4.80 13.87 -10.64
N TYR A 193 -5.62 12.98 -10.08
CA TYR A 193 -5.38 12.47 -8.73
C TYR A 193 -4.11 11.62 -8.61
N ASP A 194 -3.70 10.91 -9.67
CA ASP A 194 -2.43 10.17 -9.72
C ASP A 194 -1.20 11.12 -9.68
N GLU A 195 -1.30 12.28 -10.32
CA GLU A 195 -0.21 13.27 -10.38
C GLU A 195 0.11 13.87 -9.01
N VAL A 196 -0.87 13.98 -8.12
CA VAL A 196 -0.69 14.45 -6.73
C VAL A 196 0.37 13.59 -6.01
N PHE A 197 0.35 12.29 -6.27
CA PHE A 197 1.25 11.32 -5.67
C PHE A 197 2.53 11.16 -6.50
N LYS A 198 2.39 11.05 -7.83
CA LYS A 198 3.50 10.82 -8.76
C LYS A 198 4.53 11.95 -8.76
N SER A 199 4.06 13.19 -8.64
CA SER A 199 4.94 14.37 -8.61
C SER A 199 5.86 14.41 -7.39
N GLN A 200 5.46 13.78 -6.27
CA GLN A 200 6.23 13.77 -5.03
C GLN A 200 7.10 12.51 -4.89
N CYS A 201 6.62 11.37 -5.40
CA CYS A 201 7.41 10.14 -5.47
C CYS A 201 7.40 9.54 -6.89
N PRO A 202 8.28 10.00 -7.81
CA PRO A 202 8.33 9.50 -9.18
C PRO A 202 8.64 7.99 -9.25
N ASP A 203 9.47 7.53 -8.33
CA ASP A 203 9.90 6.14 -8.23
C ASP A 203 8.89 5.23 -7.56
N ALA A 204 7.81 5.78 -7.00
CA ALA A 204 6.70 5.00 -6.46
C ALA A 204 5.56 4.85 -7.50
N ASN A 205 4.67 3.89 -7.30
CA ASN A 205 3.44 3.77 -8.07
C ASN A 205 2.37 4.69 -7.47
N SER A 206 1.80 5.56 -8.28
CA SER A 206 0.66 6.40 -7.88
C SER A 206 -0.69 5.80 -8.26
N TRP A 207 -0.70 4.78 -9.11
CA TRP A 207 -1.90 4.10 -9.57
C TRP A 207 -1.57 2.70 -10.14
N GLN A 208 -2.61 1.93 -10.43
CA GLN A 208 -2.52 0.48 -10.66
C GLN A 208 -1.73 0.03 -11.91
N PHE A 209 -1.57 0.88 -12.93
CA PHE A 209 -0.75 0.58 -14.13
C PHE A 209 0.42 1.57 -14.30
N ASP A 210 0.92 2.13 -13.19
CA ASP A 210 2.11 3.00 -13.17
C ASP A 210 3.44 2.23 -13.34
N ASP A 211 3.36 0.92 -13.56
CA ASP A 211 4.46 0.00 -13.81
C ASP A 211 4.97 0.10 -15.27
N LEU A 212 4.13 0.48 -16.22
CA LEU A 212 4.47 0.58 -17.65
C LEU A 212 5.54 1.64 -17.95
N ALA A 213 5.72 2.64 -17.08
CA ALA A 213 6.76 3.66 -17.24
C ALA A 213 8.15 3.21 -16.74
N LYS A 214 8.26 2.03 -16.11
CA LYS A 214 9.45 1.61 -15.34
C LYS A 214 10.06 0.27 -15.78
N PHE A 215 9.78 -0.18 -17.00
CA PHE A 215 10.42 -1.37 -17.60
C PHE A 215 11.89 -1.11 -17.97
N ASP A 216 12.75 -0.85 -16.99
CA ASP A 216 14.18 -1.15 -17.07
C ASP A 216 14.39 -2.55 -16.51
N ARG A 217 14.70 -3.52 -17.38
CA ARG A 217 14.87 -4.95 -17.06
C ARG A 217 16.20 -5.22 -16.35
N THR A 218 16.57 -4.41 -15.37
CA THR A 218 17.68 -4.75 -14.47
C THR A 218 17.15 -5.65 -13.34
N PRO A 219 17.70 -6.86 -13.15
CA PRO A 219 17.33 -7.70 -12.01
C PRO A 219 17.54 -6.94 -10.69
N GLY A 220 16.49 -6.82 -9.87
CA GLY A 220 16.57 -6.23 -8.53
C GLY A 220 16.04 -4.81 -8.34
N ARG A 221 15.37 -4.20 -9.32
CA ARG A 221 14.60 -2.94 -9.11
C ARG A 221 13.12 -3.22 -8.93
N TYR A 222 12.57 -2.90 -7.75
CA TYR A 222 11.14 -2.99 -7.45
C TYR A 222 10.60 -1.67 -6.90
N VAL A 223 9.33 -1.39 -7.18
CA VAL A 223 8.65 -0.12 -6.95
C VAL A 223 7.65 -0.23 -5.80
N SER A 224 7.64 0.74 -4.88
CA SER A 224 6.65 0.87 -3.80
C SER A 224 5.42 1.66 -4.27
N ASP A 225 4.21 1.36 -3.81
CA ASP A 225 3.05 2.23 -4.06
C ASP A 225 2.90 3.26 -2.93
N ILE A 226 2.22 4.37 -3.23
CA ILE A 226 1.88 5.44 -2.28
C ILE A 226 0.46 5.24 -1.73
#